data_AF-A0A1Q3HKI9-F1
#
_entry.id   AF-A0A1Q3HKI9-F1
#
_cell.length_a   1.000
_cell.length_b   1.000
_cell.length_c   1.000
_cell.angle_alpha   90.00
_cell.angle_beta   90.00
_cell.angle_gamma   90.00
#
_symmetry.space_group_name_H-M   'P 1'
#
loop_
_entity.id
_entity.type
_entity.pdbx_description
1 polymer ?
#
loop_
_entity_poly.entity_id
_entity_poly.type
_entity_poly.pdbx_seq_one_letter_code
_entity_poly.pdbx_strand_id
1 'polypeptide(L)'
;MPQGHVPAPVLLELRTLESQFDLALAQDCAPERCFSKGCVYRDHVTVDMPRSSSLPGLGQTEGPGSVPPQEYLTQAQCEFTHEKSVPTQDVQALVRRLEQRLSKGWLKVKVGRQILQPISPGLRESPLPPEPPKPAAPEPAPVAEEKPVEPPAPVTWQADVALRELWVSLLPHFSWMIAVIMLTMAALTIIWGLRRLGRETLEEKALAAQLAAGSLDKAPEAGTPPNAQEPSPDGADPALARGDAELAFVTAQQQQWNERIAQAELAKDEGMVVEMLRDWLKAGEFELLAKAIFVFGDRLSLAFTSDGELAVRKVEFAGYLKTVDEKALISDAEFFRLLNQHAISSTLMAQADAEVYRSLREEFGSNGVAHLIESLSPRHGALLFGHVPTDCQQDVVRIMPPELRVRIANELLTSNRISKEETVHLFEVLDAARAGKPLPPAPPAQGILDRGRQFDAAGALSVLLPLIESSERGALFARAQGRSGGTLPLWYQDILYGDMLLKLPDELQRDLLLDVDVRGLAGWSSVQQPAWQESFITRLAPTMQNAIRANMSFVSRDEQLRAARRGQNELISAVKKQVARGKVSFAEIIA
;
A
#
# COMPACT_ATOMS: atom_id res chain seq x y z
N MET A 1 27.85 15.60 3.07
CA MET A 1 26.63 15.60 2.24
C MET A 1 26.94 14.85 0.96
N PRO A 2 26.12 13.88 0.50
CA PRO A 2 26.37 13.23 -0.77
C PRO A 2 26.03 14.20 -1.92
N GLN A 3 26.94 14.30 -2.91
CA GLN A 3 26.86 15.22 -4.06
C GLN A 3 26.12 14.61 -5.28
N GLY A 4 25.22 13.64 -5.07
CA GLY A 4 24.54 12.94 -6.16
C GLY A 4 23.07 12.66 -5.86
N HIS A 5 22.24 12.64 -6.91
CA HIS A 5 20.85 12.19 -6.87
C HIS A 5 20.81 10.73 -6.41
N VAL A 6 20.08 10.43 -5.34
CA VAL A 6 19.90 9.05 -4.85
C VAL A 6 18.68 8.45 -5.55
N PRO A 7 18.83 7.35 -6.30
CA PRO A 7 17.71 6.79 -7.04
C PRO A 7 16.62 6.19 -6.14
N ALA A 8 15.36 6.26 -6.59
CA ALA A 8 14.21 5.78 -5.83
C ALA A 8 14.28 4.30 -5.38
N PRO A 9 14.77 3.35 -6.22
CA PRO A 9 14.94 1.95 -5.79
C PRO A 9 15.93 1.79 -4.62
N VAL A 10 17.00 2.59 -4.61
CA VAL A 10 18.02 2.61 -3.55
C VAL A 10 17.46 3.17 -2.24
N LEU A 11 16.58 4.18 -2.33
CA LEU A 11 15.89 4.72 -1.14
C LEU A 11 14.93 3.71 -0.50
N LEU A 12 14.26 2.88 -1.30
CA LEU A 12 13.41 1.79 -0.78
C LEU A 12 14.24 0.71 -0.08
N GLU A 13 15.41 0.37 -0.61
CA GLU A 13 16.36 -0.54 0.05
C GLU A 13 16.88 0.02 1.36
N LEU A 14 17.18 1.32 1.41
CA LEU A 14 17.60 1.99 2.64
C LEU A 14 16.51 1.95 3.72
N ARG A 15 15.24 2.20 3.37
CA ARG A 15 14.11 2.09 4.31
C ARG A 15 13.92 0.67 4.82
N THR A 16 14.09 -0.31 3.94
CA THR A 16 14.02 -1.73 4.32
C THR A 16 15.15 -2.09 5.28
N LEU A 17 16.36 -1.57 5.03
CA LEU A 17 17.52 -1.73 5.91
C LEU A 17 17.30 -1.07 7.27
N GLU A 18 16.71 0.13 7.30
CA GLU A 18 16.38 0.86 8.53
C GLU A 18 15.39 0.07 9.40
N SER A 19 14.31 -0.47 8.81
CA SER A 19 13.38 -1.34 9.52
C SER A 19 14.05 -2.60 10.10
N GLN A 20 14.99 -3.20 9.35
CA GLN A 20 15.76 -4.35 9.84
C GLN A 20 16.73 -3.96 10.96
N PHE A 21 17.34 -2.77 10.90
CA PHE A 21 18.20 -2.24 11.94
C PHE A 21 17.42 -2.00 13.23
N ASP A 22 16.25 -1.36 13.15
CA ASP A 22 15.40 -1.08 14.32
C ASP A 22 14.94 -2.36 15.01
N LEU A 23 14.51 -3.36 14.22
CA LEU A 23 14.12 -4.67 14.73
C LEU A 23 15.29 -5.42 15.37
N ALA A 24 16.48 -5.39 14.75
CA ALA A 24 17.67 -6.02 15.31
C ALA A 24 18.13 -5.31 16.60
N LEU A 25 18.08 -3.98 16.63
CA LEU A 25 18.42 -3.18 17.80
C LEU A 25 17.47 -3.47 18.98
N ALA A 26 16.17 -3.57 18.73
CA ALA A 26 15.17 -3.88 19.75
C ALA A 26 15.28 -5.32 20.30
N GLN A 27 15.80 -6.25 19.51
CA GLN A 27 16.06 -7.62 19.95
C GLN A 27 17.33 -7.74 20.81
N ASP A 28 18.38 -7.01 20.43
CA ASP A 28 19.71 -7.14 21.02
C ASP A 28 19.99 -6.10 22.14
N CYS A 29 19.14 -5.08 22.28
CA CYS A 29 19.16 -4.09 23.37
C CYS A 29 17.74 -3.69 23.80
N ALA A 30 17.51 -3.56 25.10
CA ALA A 30 16.21 -3.13 25.63
C ALA A 30 15.82 -1.75 25.09
N PRO A 31 14.55 -1.53 24.71
CA PRO A 31 14.09 -0.30 24.05
C PRO A 31 14.22 0.95 24.94
N GLU A 32 14.31 0.77 26.26
CA GLU A 32 14.52 1.89 27.20
C GLU A 32 15.99 2.31 27.31
N ARG A 33 16.92 1.51 26.80
CA ARG A 33 18.37 1.74 26.96
C ARG A 33 19.08 2.08 25.66
N CYS A 34 18.54 1.70 24.51
CA CYS A 34 19.08 1.98 23.19
C CYS A 34 17.99 2.55 22.27
N PHE A 35 18.31 3.65 21.57
CA PHE A 35 17.38 4.34 20.67
C PHE A 35 18.02 4.51 19.30
N SER A 36 17.31 4.10 18.25
CA SER A 36 17.77 4.25 16.85
C SER A 36 17.82 5.72 16.42
N LYS A 37 18.82 6.08 15.62
CA LYS A 37 18.92 7.36 14.90
C LYS A 37 18.67 7.21 13.40
N GLY A 38 18.31 6.01 12.95
CA GLY A 38 18.08 5.69 11.55
C GLY A 38 19.35 5.37 10.76
N CYS A 39 19.16 5.14 9.47
CA CYS A 39 20.22 4.77 8.53
C CYS A 39 20.41 5.84 7.44
N VAL A 40 21.67 6.12 7.12
CA VAL A 40 22.08 7.11 6.12
C VAL A 40 22.72 6.42 4.94
N TYR A 41 22.26 6.79 3.74
CA TYR A 41 22.83 6.36 2.47
C TYR A 41 24.31 6.76 2.34
N ARG A 42 25.16 5.85 1.84
CA ARG A 42 26.57 6.13 1.53
C ARG A 42 26.91 5.89 0.06
N ASP A 43 26.54 4.75 -0.49
CA ASP A 43 26.94 4.38 -1.86
C ASP A 43 26.00 3.34 -2.51
N HIS A 44 25.95 3.33 -3.84
CA HIS A 44 25.21 2.34 -4.64
C HIS A 44 25.98 1.97 -5.92
N VAL A 45 25.58 0.88 -6.57
CA VAL A 45 26.12 0.44 -7.86
C VAL A 45 24.99 0.12 -8.82
N THR A 46 25.20 0.40 -10.11
CA THR A 46 24.28 0.00 -11.18
C THR A 46 24.84 -1.25 -11.86
N VAL A 47 24.06 -2.33 -11.90
CA VAL A 47 24.43 -3.58 -12.58
C VAL A 47 23.24 -4.20 -13.30
N ASP A 48 23.53 -4.89 -14.40
CA ASP A 48 22.54 -5.52 -15.28
C ASP A 48 22.27 -6.96 -14.83
N MET A 49 21.95 -7.15 -13.55
CA MET A 49 21.63 -8.45 -12.95
C MET A 49 20.22 -8.43 -12.36
N PRO A 50 19.49 -9.56 -12.36
CA PRO A 50 18.18 -9.63 -11.73
C PRO A 50 18.26 -9.56 -10.20
N ARG A 51 17.31 -8.85 -9.56
CA ARG A 51 17.09 -8.93 -8.11
C ARG A 51 16.69 -10.36 -7.76
N SER A 52 17.32 -10.95 -6.74
CA SER A 52 17.07 -12.35 -6.35
C SER A 52 15.58 -12.61 -6.12
N SER A 53 15.00 -13.50 -6.93
CA SER A 53 13.62 -13.97 -6.79
C SER A 53 13.41 -14.61 -5.43
N SER A 54 12.34 -14.23 -4.75
CA SER A 54 11.94 -14.58 -3.38
C SER A 54 11.53 -16.05 -3.16
N LEU A 55 11.94 -16.97 -4.02
CA LEU A 55 11.59 -18.40 -3.94
C LEU A 55 12.84 -19.24 -3.66
N PRO A 56 12.99 -19.81 -2.45
CA PRO A 56 14.07 -20.73 -2.15
C PRO A 56 13.92 -22.00 -3.00
N GLY A 57 14.91 -22.33 -3.84
CA GLY A 57 14.97 -23.60 -4.57
C GLY A 57 15.04 -23.52 -6.10
N LEU A 58 14.82 -22.34 -6.70
CA LEU A 58 15.09 -22.13 -8.13
C LEU A 58 16.47 -21.47 -8.27
N GLY A 59 17.45 -22.22 -8.77
CA GLY A 59 18.77 -21.67 -9.09
C GLY A 59 18.65 -20.57 -10.13
N GLN A 60 19.32 -19.44 -9.89
CA GLN A 60 19.42 -18.35 -10.88
C GLN A 60 20.20 -18.85 -12.10
N THR A 61 19.51 -18.99 -13.23
CA THR A 61 20.12 -19.37 -14.52
C THR A 61 20.44 -18.17 -15.41
N GLU A 62 20.12 -16.96 -14.96
CA GLU A 62 20.26 -15.74 -15.75
C GLU A 62 21.54 -14.96 -15.39
N GLY A 63 22.40 -14.80 -16.40
CA GLY A 63 23.67 -14.09 -16.28
C GLY A 63 23.54 -12.56 -16.47
N PRO A 64 24.66 -11.82 -16.39
CA PRO A 64 24.69 -10.38 -16.59
C PRO A 64 24.18 -9.99 -18.00
N GLY A 65 23.27 -9.01 -18.07
CA GLY A 65 22.62 -8.53 -19.30
C GLY A 65 21.24 -9.12 -19.58
N SER A 66 20.70 -9.93 -18.67
CA SER A 66 19.35 -10.52 -18.75
C SER A 66 18.22 -9.53 -18.43
N VAL A 67 18.54 -8.44 -17.74
CA VAL A 67 17.58 -7.42 -17.28
C VAL A 67 18.21 -6.03 -17.50
N PRO A 68 17.43 -4.97 -17.80
CA PRO A 68 17.94 -3.60 -17.84
C PRO A 68 18.74 -3.23 -16.58
N PRO A 69 19.69 -2.28 -16.68
CA PRO A 69 20.53 -1.86 -15.56
C PRO A 69 19.71 -1.50 -14.32
N GLN A 70 20.02 -2.13 -13.20
CA GLN A 70 19.36 -1.90 -11.91
C GLN A 70 20.35 -1.36 -10.89
N GLU A 71 19.88 -0.46 -10.04
CA GLU A 71 20.68 0.14 -8.97
C GLU A 71 20.50 -0.65 -7.67
N TYR A 72 21.62 -0.88 -6.96
CA TYR A 72 21.71 -1.65 -5.72
C TYR A 72 22.45 -0.86 -4.65
N LEU A 73 21.92 -0.80 -3.43
CA LEU A 73 22.60 -0.20 -2.29
C LEU A 73 23.84 -1.02 -1.91
N THR A 74 25.01 -0.39 -1.87
CA THR A 74 26.28 -1.07 -1.54
C THR A 74 26.84 -0.62 -0.19
N GLN A 75 26.57 0.62 0.23
CA GLN A 75 27.01 1.12 1.52
C GLN A 75 25.93 1.95 2.22
N ALA A 76 25.77 1.69 3.52
CA ALA A 76 24.93 2.48 4.41
C ALA A 76 25.58 2.62 5.80
N GLN A 77 25.21 3.67 6.52
CA GLN A 77 25.62 3.87 7.90
C GLN A 77 24.40 4.05 8.79
N CYS A 78 24.21 3.14 9.74
CA CYS A 78 23.14 3.22 10.73
C CYS A 78 23.71 3.70 12.07
N GLU A 79 22.96 4.47 12.83
CA GLU A 79 23.42 4.97 14.14
C GLU A 79 22.39 4.69 15.23
N PHE A 80 22.88 4.43 16.45
CA PHE A 80 22.02 4.38 17.63
C PHE A 80 22.64 5.14 18.80
N THR A 81 21.78 5.55 19.72
CA THR A 81 22.18 6.12 21.00
C THR A 81 21.93 5.14 22.13
N HIS A 82 22.74 5.22 23.18
CA HIS A 82 22.57 4.37 24.35
C HIS A 82 22.75 5.14 25.67
N GLU A 83 22.12 4.65 26.72
CA GLU A 83 22.31 5.18 28.07
C GLU A 83 23.74 4.93 28.57
N LYS A 84 24.21 5.81 29.47
CA LYS A 84 25.51 5.66 30.16
C LYS A 84 25.56 4.42 31.06
N SER A 85 24.41 3.88 31.44
CA SER A 85 24.25 2.67 32.27
C SER A 85 24.70 1.39 31.56
N VAL A 86 24.82 1.40 30.22
CA VAL A 86 25.20 0.22 29.43
C VAL A 86 26.73 0.07 29.37
N PRO A 87 27.31 -1.10 29.69
CA PRO A 87 28.75 -1.32 29.63
C PRO A 87 29.32 -1.11 28.22
N THR A 88 30.48 -0.46 28.13
CA THR A 88 31.11 -0.11 26.84
C THR A 88 31.50 -1.34 26.00
N GLN A 89 31.80 -2.47 26.66
CA GLN A 89 32.08 -3.76 26.02
C GLN A 89 30.83 -4.35 25.36
N ASP A 90 29.68 -4.30 26.05
CA ASP A 90 28.40 -4.81 25.52
C ASP A 90 27.95 -3.99 24.31
N VAL A 91 28.16 -2.68 24.34
CA VAL A 91 27.85 -1.80 23.19
C VAL A 91 28.77 -2.10 22.00
N GLN A 92 30.05 -2.42 22.22
CA GLN A 92 30.96 -2.82 21.12
C GLN A 92 30.57 -4.19 20.54
N ALA A 93 30.17 -5.14 21.39
CA ALA A 93 29.67 -6.44 20.94
C ALA A 93 28.35 -6.29 20.16
N LEU A 94 27.46 -5.39 20.60
CA LEU A 94 26.22 -5.04 19.91
C LEU A 94 26.50 -4.45 18.51
N VAL A 95 27.40 -3.47 18.40
CA VAL A 95 27.80 -2.88 17.11
C VAL A 95 28.27 -3.97 16.14
N ARG A 96 29.17 -4.86 16.57
CA ARG A 96 29.68 -5.95 15.72
C ARG A 96 28.59 -6.91 15.27
N ARG A 97 27.66 -7.27 16.17
CA ARG A 97 26.53 -8.15 15.84
C ARG A 97 25.58 -7.50 14.83
N LEU A 98 25.27 -6.22 15.01
CA LEU A 98 24.41 -5.46 14.09
C LEU A 98 25.07 -5.33 12.71
N GLU A 99 26.37 -4.99 12.64
CA GLU A 99 27.11 -4.91 11.37
C GLU A 99 27.14 -6.24 10.63
N GLN A 100 27.38 -7.36 11.33
CA GLN A 100 27.39 -8.70 10.75
C GLN A 100 26.01 -9.15 10.26
N ARG A 101 24.95 -8.80 10.99
CA ARG A 101 23.58 -9.21 10.67
C ARG A 101 23.00 -8.44 9.48
N LEU A 102 23.36 -7.16 9.36
CA LEU A 102 22.82 -6.24 8.37
C LEU A 102 23.64 -6.21 7.08
N SER A 103 24.94 -6.50 7.14
CA SER A 103 25.78 -6.61 5.95
C SER A 103 25.54 -7.96 5.25
N LYS A 104 24.95 -7.94 4.05
CA LYS A 104 24.65 -9.15 3.26
C LYS A 104 25.03 -8.96 1.79
N GLY A 105 25.67 -9.97 1.21
CA GLY A 105 26.07 -9.93 -0.20
C GLY A 105 27.02 -8.76 -0.49
N TRP A 106 26.58 -7.80 -1.30
CA TRP A 106 27.35 -6.60 -1.66
C TRP A 106 27.11 -5.40 -0.75
N LEU A 107 26.09 -5.45 0.12
CA LEU A 107 25.75 -4.38 1.04
C LEU A 107 26.65 -4.43 2.28
N LYS A 108 27.40 -3.35 2.53
CA LYS A 108 28.20 -3.13 3.73
C LYS A 108 27.55 -2.05 4.61
N VAL A 109 27.21 -2.42 5.83
CA VAL A 109 26.57 -1.52 6.80
C VAL A 109 27.54 -1.22 7.92
N LYS A 110 27.80 0.07 8.18
CA LYS A 110 28.57 0.52 9.36
C LYS A 110 27.62 0.98 10.45
N VAL A 111 27.87 0.60 11.70
CA VAL A 111 27.00 0.97 12.83
C VAL A 111 27.72 1.94 13.77
N GLY A 112 27.23 3.17 13.85
CA GLY A 112 27.70 4.20 14.78
C GLY A 112 26.98 4.17 16.12
N ARG A 113 27.67 4.63 17.17
CA ARG A 113 27.11 4.75 18.53
C ARG A 113 27.33 6.14 19.12
N GLN A 114 26.36 6.63 19.87
CA GLN A 114 26.49 7.88 20.65
C GLN A 114 25.89 7.72 22.06
N ILE A 115 26.44 8.40 23.06
CA ILE A 115 25.92 8.35 24.44
C ILE A 115 24.81 9.39 24.59
N LEU A 116 23.67 9.00 25.17
CA LEU A 116 22.59 9.92 25.52
C LEU A 116 23.06 10.96 26.54
N GLN A 117 22.92 12.24 26.21
CA GLN A 117 23.17 13.33 27.15
C GLN A 117 21.95 13.48 28.09
N PRO A 118 22.14 13.59 29.41
CA PRO A 118 21.03 13.73 30.35
C PRO A 118 20.27 15.04 30.12
N ILE A 119 18.94 14.98 30.26
CA ILE A 119 18.02 16.12 30.13
C ILE A 119 18.43 17.21 31.12
N SER A 120 18.55 18.45 30.64
CA SER A 120 18.93 19.61 31.44
C SER A 120 17.96 19.78 32.62
N PRO A 121 18.45 20.08 33.84
CA PRO A 121 17.63 20.13 35.05
C PRO A 121 16.53 21.21 35.05
N GLY A 122 16.50 22.11 34.07
CA GLY A 122 15.48 23.16 33.93
C GLY A 122 14.10 22.70 33.41
N LEU A 123 13.94 21.45 32.99
CA LEU A 123 12.65 20.90 32.52
C LEU A 123 11.89 20.08 33.58
N ARG A 124 12.39 20.01 34.82
CA ARG A 124 11.66 19.42 35.96
C ARG A 124 10.88 20.51 36.70
N GLU A 125 9.76 20.95 36.13
CA GLU A 125 8.79 21.79 36.84
C GLU A 125 7.78 20.92 37.63
N SER A 126 8.02 20.83 38.93
CA SER A 126 6.95 20.74 39.94
C SER A 126 7.55 21.15 41.29
N PRO A 127 7.07 22.24 41.92
CA PRO A 127 7.59 22.68 43.21
C PRO A 127 6.98 21.82 44.32
N LEU A 128 7.81 21.04 45.03
CA LEU A 128 7.42 20.42 46.29
C LEU A 128 7.54 21.41 47.45
N PRO A 129 6.69 21.31 48.50
CA PRO A 129 6.69 22.23 49.64
C PRO A 129 7.94 22.04 50.53
N PRO A 130 8.37 23.09 51.27
CA PRO A 130 9.58 23.02 52.08
C PRO A 130 9.37 22.20 53.36
N GLU A 131 10.24 21.21 53.59
CA GLU A 131 10.35 20.51 54.88
C GLU A 131 11.12 21.35 55.92
N PRO A 132 10.77 21.24 57.22
CA PRO A 132 11.31 22.05 58.32
C PRO A 132 12.74 21.65 58.75
N PRO A 133 13.48 22.54 59.45
CA PRO A 133 14.91 22.42 59.64
C PRO A 133 15.26 21.43 60.76
N LYS A 134 16.34 20.66 60.57
CA LYS A 134 17.01 19.88 61.62
C LYS A 134 18.30 20.55 62.10
N PRO A 135 18.70 20.38 63.38
CA PRO A 135 19.68 21.22 64.06
C PRO A 135 21.14 20.76 63.89
N ALA A 136 22.03 21.69 64.25
CA ALA A 136 23.48 21.71 64.03
C ALA A 136 24.34 20.78 64.90
N ALA A 137 25.51 20.40 64.37
CA ALA A 137 26.87 20.56 64.95
C ALA A 137 27.92 19.72 64.17
N PRO A 138 29.24 19.97 64.25
CA PRO A 138 29.98 21.24 64.24
C PRO A 138 31.14 21.26 63.21
N GLU A 139 31.74 22.45 63.01
CA GLU A 139 32.84 22.76 62.07
C GLU A 139 34.18 22.04 62.36
N PRO A 140 35.09 22.01 61.37
CA PRO A 140 36.20 22.97 61.44
C PRO A 140 36.53 23.65 60.10
N ALA A 141 36.86 24.94 60.17
CA ALA A 141 37.55 25.73 59.14
C ALA A 141 39.06 25.38 59.09
N PRO A 142 39.91 25.99 58.23
CA PRO A 142 39.66 26.84 57.05
C PRO A 142 40.43 26.38 55.79
N VAL A 143 39.96 26.69 54.57
CA VAL A 143 40.86 26.79 53.39
C VAL A 143 40.53 28.07 52.63
N ALA A 144 41.61 28.76 52.29
CA ALA A 144 41.71 30.13 51.80
C ALA A 144 40.90 30.44 50.53
N GLU A 145 40.48 31.70 50.42
CA GLU A 145 40.01 32.33 49.19
C GLU A 145 41.08 32.25 48.10
N GLU A 146 40.74 31.62 46.97
CA GLU A 146 41.46 31.78 45.71
C GLU A 146 40.48 32.34 44.67
N LYS A 147 40.89 33.44 44.03
CA LYS A 147 40.09 34.20 43.05
C LYS A 147 39.76 33.36 41.80
N PRO A 148 38.68 33.69 41.06
CA PRO A 148 38.30 32.95 39.85
C PRO A 148 39.40 33.03 38.77
N VAL A 149 39.86 31.88 38.28
CA VAL A 149 40.75 31.78 37.11
C VAL A 149 39.89 31.87 35.85
N GLU A 150 40.20 32.86 35.02
CA GLU A 150 39.64 33.07 33.68
C GLU A 150 40.09 31.94 32.74
N PRO A 151 39.20 31.34 31.93
CA PRO A 151 39.57 30.23 31.04
C PRO A 151 40.49 30.70 29.89
N PRO A 152 41.48 29.89 29.45
CA PRO A 152 42.38 30.26 28.36
C PRO A 152 41.66 30.26 27.00
N ALA A 153 42.04 31.20 26.14
CA ALA A 153 41.50 31.35 24.79
C ALA A 153 41.80 30.14 23.88
N PRO A 154 40.89 29.78 22.95
CA PRO A 154 41.05 28.62 22.09
C PRO A 154 42.19 28.77 21.08
N VAL A 155 43.02 27.74 20.97
CA VAL A 155 44.10 27.62 19.98
C VAL A 155 43.52 27.33 18.60
N THR A 156 43.75 28.21 17.63
CA THR A 156 43.37 28.01 16.22
C THR A 156 44.36 27.08 15.52
N TRP A 157 43.89 25.94 15.03
CA TRP A 157 44.67 25.04 14.17
C TRP A 157 44.84 25.65 12.77
N GLN A 158 46.08 25.90 12.35
CA GLN A 158 46.39 26.43 11.01
C GLN A 158 46.65 25.29 10.02
N ALA A 159 46.03 25.38 8.84
CA ALA A 159 45.94 24.35 7.79
C ALA A 159 47.30 23.85 7.25
N ASP A 160 48.35 24.66 7.39
CA ASP A 160 49.68 24.36 6.86
C ASP A 160 50.38 23.21 7.60
N VAL A 161 50.00 22.97 8.87
CA VAL A 161 50.52 21.86 9.68
C VAL A 161 49.91 20.53 9.23
N ALA A 162 48.61 20.53 8.90
CA ALA A 162 47.89 19.34 8.45
C ALA A 162 48.39 18.82 7.09
N LEU A 163 48.75 19.72 6.17
CA LEU A 163 49.29 19.35 4.86
C LEU A 163 50.67 18.69 4.95
N ARG A 164 51.51 19.12 5.89
CA ARG A 164 52.83 18.53 6.12
C ARG A 164 52.74 17.13 6.72
N GLU A 165 51.87 16.91 7.70
CA GLU A 165 51.66 15.58 8.29
C GLU A 165 51.05 14.59 7.31
N LEU A 166 50.19 15.05 6.39
CA LEU A 166 49.59 14.21 5.37
C LEU A 166 50.64 13.70 4.35
N TRP A 167 51.57 14.55 3.93
CA TRP A 167 52.63 14.15 2.99
C TRP A 167 53.68 13.23 3.61
N VAL A 168 54.04 13.45 4.88
CA VAL A 168 55.01 12.61 5.60
C VAL A 168 54.44 11.21 5.85
N SER A 169 53.13 11.10 6.08
CA SER A 169 52.46 9.81 6.26
C SER A 169 52.19 9.05 4.95
N LEU A 170 52.05 9.75 3.80
CA LEU A 170 51.72 9.10 2.52
C LEU A 170 52.95 8.59 1.75
N LEU A 171 54.10 9.25 1.89
CA LEU A 171 55.35 8.93 1.16
C LEU A 171 55.81 7.45 1.29
N PRO A 172 55.74 6.80 2.46
CA PRO A 172 56.19 5.40 2.61
C PRO A 172 55.32 4.39 1.86
N HIS A 173 54.09 4.76 1.48
CA HIS A 173 53.09 3.85 0.91
C HIS A 173 52.90 4.03 -0.61
N PHE A 174 53.57 5.01 -1.20
CA PHE A 174 53.40 5.38 -2.60
C PHE A 174 53.83 4.28 -3.58
N SER A 175 54.93 3.58 -3.29
CA SER A 175 55.45 2.49 -4.14
C SER A 175 54.53 1.27 -4.16
N TRP A 176 53.92 0.92 -3.02
CA TRP A 176 52.96 -0.19 -2.94
C TRP A 176 51.65 0.14 -3.65
N MET A 177 51.16 1.39 -3.55
CA MET A 177 49.98 1.82 -4.30
C MET A 177 50.18 1.71 -5.82
N ILE A 178 51.35 2.09 -6.33
CA ILE A 178 51.68 1.93 -7.76
C ILE A 178 51.72 0.45 -8.16
N ALA A 179 52.30 -0.42 -7.31
CA ALA A 179 52.33 -1.86 -7.57
C ALA A 179 50.93 -2.47 -7.66
N VAL A 180 50.00 -2.05 -6.79
CA VAL A 180 48.59 -2.48 -6.81
C VAL A 180 47.91 -2.02 -8.11
N ILE A 181 48.16 -0.80 -8.58
CA ILE A 181 47.59 -0.28 -9.82
C ILE A 181 48.10 -1.05 -11.04
N MET A 182 49.40 -1.35 -11.09
CA MET A 182 49.97 -2.12 -12.20
C MET A 182 49.46 -3.57 -12.21
N LEU A 183 49.30 -4.19 -11.04
CA LEU A 183 48.74 -5.54 -10.91
C LEU A 183 47.27 -5.61 -11.37
N THR A 184 46.48 -4.60 -11.02
CA THR A 184 45.05 -4.54 -11.41
C THR A 184 44.89 -4.32 -12.91
N MET A 185 45.73 -3.47 -13.51
CA MET A 185 45.79 -3.30 -14.97
C MET A 185 46.17 -4.61 -15.69
N ALA A 186 47.18 -5.33 -15.19
CA ALA A 186 47.58 -6.62 -15.75
C ALA A 186 46.49 -7.70 -15.61
N ALA A 187 45.76 -7.72 -14.50
CA ALA A 187 44.64 -8.65 -14.32
C ALA A 187 43.50 -8.36 -15.31
N LEU A 188 43.17 -7.07 -15.53
CA LEU A 188 42.13 -6.67 -16.47
C LEU A 188 42.48 -7.02 -17.92
N THR A 189 43.74 -6.87 -18.33
CA THR A 189 44.17 -7.25 -19.68
C THR A 189 44.15 -8.76 -19.90
N ILE A 190 44.51 -9.55 -18.88
CA ILE A 190 44.42 -11.02 -18.93
C ILE A 190 42.96 -11.48 -18.99
N ILE A 191 42.07 -10.90 -18.18
CA ILE A 191 40.63 -11.19 -18.20
C ILE A 191 40.05 -10.84 -19.56
N TRP A 192 40.42 -9.69 -20.13
CA TRP A 192 39.96 -9.26 -21.46
C TRP A 192 40.46 -10.21 -22.57
N GLY A 193 41.72 -10.65 -22.50
CA GLY A 193 42.29 -11.62 -23.45
C GLY A 193 41.61 -12.99 -23.39
N LEU A 194 41.39 -13.53 -22.18
CA LEU A 194 40.69 -14.81 -21.98
C LEU A 194 39.24 -14.77 -22.45
N ARG A 195 38.56 -13.62 -22.32
CA ARG A 195 37.17 -13.45 -22.74
C ARG A 195 37.00 -13.36 -24.26
N ARG A 196 38.10 -13.15 -25.00
CA ARG A 196 38.09 -12.93 -26.46
C ARG A 196 38.57 -14.14 -27.28
N LEU A 197 39.22 -15.13 -26.67
CA LEU A 197 39.44 -16.42 -27.33
C LEU A 197 38.13 -17.20 -27.41
N GLY A 198 37.62 -17.41 -28.63
CA GLY A 198 36.49 -18.31 -28.91
C GLY A 198 35.17 -17.65 -29.32
N ARG A 199 35.13 -16.34 -29.60
CA ARG A 199 33.98 -15.70 -30.25
C ARG A 199 34.28 -15.43 -31.71
N GLU A 200 33.52 -16.07 -32.60
CA GLU A 200 33.48 -15.77 -34.02
C GLU A 200 33.21 -14.28 -34.23
N THR A 201 33.98 -13.69 -35.13
CA THR A 201 33.93 -12.27 -35.43
C THR A 201 32.59 -11.92 -36.11
N LEU A 202 32.15 -10.67 -35.97
CA LEU A 202 30.88 -10.21 -36.57
C LEU A 202 30.81 -10.46 -38.09
N GLU A 203 31.97 -10.54 -38.75
CA GLU A 203 32.11 -10.86 -40.17
C GLU A 203 31.78 -12.33 -40.47
N GLU A 204 32.20 -13.29 -39.65
CA GLU A 204 31.88 -14.71 -39.80
C GLU A 204 30.38 -14.98 -39.59
N LYS A 205 29.74 -14.26 -38.66
CA LYS A 205 28.28 -14.34 -38.44
C LYS A 205 27.47 -13.78 -39.61
N ALA A 206 27.95 -12.71 -40.24
CA ALA A 206 27.30 -12.16 -41.43
C ALA A 206 27.41 -13.11 -42.64
N LEU A 207 28.54 -13.81 -42.77
CA LEU A 207 28.78 -14.80 -43.83
C LEU A 207 27.96 -16.09 -43.64
N ALA A 208 27.80 -16.55 -42.40
CA ALA A 208 26.95 -17.70 -42.07
C ALA A 208 25.45 -17.41 -42.31
N ALA A 209 25.00 -16.17 -42.05
CA ALA A 209 23.63 -15.75 -42.34
C ALA A 209 23.33 -15.68 -43.85
N GLN A 210 24.31 -15.30 -44.67
CA GLN A 210 24.18 -15.33 -46.13
C GLN A 210 24.12 -16.75 -46.69
N LEU A 211 24.85 -17.70 -46.10
CA LEU A 211 24.81 -19.11 -46.50
C LEU A 211 23.49 -19.79 -46.10
N ALA A 212 22.90 -19.42 -44.96
CA ALA A 212 21.62 -19.95 -44.49
C ALA A 212 20.42 -19.46 -45.32
N ALA A 213 20.49 -18.25 -45.91
CA ALA A 213 19.48 -17.72 -46.82
C ALA A 213 19.51 -18.38 -48.22
N GLY A 214 20.55 -19.16 -48.53
CA GLY A 214 20.79 -19.73 -49.86
C GLY A 214 20.31 -21.18 -50.06
N SER A 215 19.60 -21.80 -49.12
CA SER A 215 19.22 -23.21 -49.27
C SER A 215 17.77 -23.49 -48.88
N LEU A 216 16.86 -23.47 -49.86
CA LEU A 216 15.70 -24.37 -49.98
C LEU A 216 14.89 -24.06 -51.25
N ASP A 217 15.50 -24.29 -52.42
CA ASP A 217 14.75 -24.50 -53.66
C ASP A 217 14.47 -26.00 -53.82
N LYS A 218 13.18 -26.36 -53.85
CA LYS A 218 12.74 -27.66 -54.36
C LYS A 218 11.47 -27.47 -55.20
N ALA A 219 11.67 -27.32 -56.51
CA ALA A 219 10.65 -27.50 -57.55
C ALA A 219 10.39 -29.01 -57.78
N PRO A 220 9.24 -29.41 -58.37
CA PRO A 220 9.12 -29.45 -59.84
C PRO A 220 7.73 -28.92 -60.31
N GLU A 221 7.44 -28.50 -61.54
CA GLU A 221 7.75 -29.09 -62.84
C GLU A 221 7.76 -28.05 -64.00
N ALA A 222 8.61 -28.37 -64.98
CA ALA A 222 8.48 -28.18 -66.43
C ALA A 222 8.46 -26.77 -67.06
N GLY A 223 9.51 -26.48 -67.86
CA GLY A 223 9.24 -25.99 -69.24
C GLY A 223 10.05 -24.86 -69.88
N THR A 224 11.36 -24.73 -69.63
CA THR A 224 12.40 -24.27 -70.61
C THR A 224 12.42 -22.79 -71.12
N PRO A 225 13.61 -22.14 -71.28
CA PRO A 225 13.86 -20.68 -71.35
C PRO A 225 14.07 -20.22 -72.84
N PRO A 226 14.60 -19.02 -73.23
CA PRO A 226 15.35 -18.00 -72.47
C PRO A 226 15.04 -16.52 -72.76
N ASN A 227 15.26 -15.64 -71.78
CA ASN A 227 16.38 -14.67 -71.76
C ASN A 227 16.13 -13.66 -70.63
N ALA A 228 17.21 -13.31 -69.94
CA ALA A 228 17.22 -12.59 -68.68
C ALA A 228 16.66 -11.16 -68.77
N GLN A 229 15.72 -10.85 -67.86
CA GLN A 229 15.52 -9.51 -67.33
C GLN A 229 15.14 -9.67 -65.85
N GLU A 230 16.05 -9.25 -64.97
CA GLU A 230 15.85 -9.22 -63.52
C GLU A 230 14.60 -8.36 -63.19
N PRO A 231 13.61 -8.88 -62.43
CA PRO A 231 12.60 -8.05 -61.82
C PRO A 231 13.10 -7.48 -60.48
N SER A 232 12.76 -6.23 -60.25
CA SER A 232 13.03 -5.45 -59.04
C SER A 232 12.47 -6.13 -57.77
N PRO A 233 13.15 -6.07 -56.60
CA PRO A 233 12.64 -6.59 -55.34
C PRO A 233 11.77 -5.54 -54.64
N ASP A 234 10.70 -5.09 -55.31
CA ASP A 234 9.63 -4.32 -54.67
C ASP A 234 8.33 -5.10 -54.89
N GLY A 235 7.97 -5.92 -53.90
CA GLY A 235 6.79 -6.79 -54.00
C GLY A 235 6.32 -7.45 -52.72
N ALA A 236 6.75 -6.98 -51.53
CA ALA A 236 6.06 -7.30 -50.29
C ALA A 236 5.19 -6.10 -49.94
N ASP A 237 3.89 -6.22 -50.22
CA ASP A 237 2.91 -5.18 -49.98
C ASP A 237 2.91 -4.83 -48.47
N PRO A 238 3.34 -3.61 -48.05
CA PRO A 238 3.44 -3.25 -46.64
C PRO A 238 2.09 -3.27 -45.90
N ALA A 239 0.98 -3.31 -46.65
CA ALA A 239 -0.37 -3.54 -46.14
C ALA A 239 -0.58 -4.97 -45.62
N LEU A 240 -0.01 -5.98 -46.29
CA LEU A 240 -0.14 -7.39 -45.88
C LEU A 240 0.66 -7.66 -44.59
N ALA A 241 1.88 -7.12 -44.48
CA ALA A 241 2.71 -7.25 -43.29
C ALA A 241 2.11 -6.56 -42.05
N ARG A 242 1.37 -5.45 -42.22
CA ARG A 242 0.61 -4.81 -41.13
C ARG A 242 -0.62 -5.64 -40.71
N GLY A 243 -1.32 -6.24 -41.66
CA GLY A 243 -2.47 -7.11 -41.39
C GLY A 243 -2.09 -8.32 -40.54
N ASP A 244 -0.98 -8.98 -40.86
CA ASP A 244 -0.49 -10.15 -40.12
C ASP A 244 -0.08 -9.81 -38.68
N ALA A 245 0.58 -8.66 -38.48
CA ALA A 245 0.97 -8.19 -37.16
C ALA A 245 -0.23 -7.78 -36.28
N GLU A 246 -1.25 -7.17 -36.89
CA GLU A 246 -2.48 -6.77 -36.20
C GLU A 246 -3.34 -7.98 -35.80
N LEU A 247 -3.43 -9.01 -36.66
CA LEU A 247 -4.07 -10.28 -36.34
C LEU A 247 -3.35 -11.02 -35.20
N ALA A 248 -2.02 -11.04 -35.20
CA ALA A 248 -1.24 -11.61 -34.09
C ALA A 248 -1.50 -10.87 -32.77
N PHE A 249 -1.55 -9.54 -32.80
CA PHE A 249 -1.88 -8.72 -31.63
C PHE A 249 -3.28 -9.02 -31.08
N VAL A 250 -4.31 -9.02 -31.94
CA VAL A 250 -5.70 -9.30 -31.56
C VAL A 250 -5.81 -10.69 -30.93
N THR A 251 -5.19 -11.70 -31.54
CA THR A 251 -5.24 -13.09 -31.06
C THR A 251 -4.60 -13.22 -29.67
N ALA A 252 -3.43 -12.61 -29.47
CA ALA A 252 -2.74 -12.62 -28.17
C ALA A 252 -3.55 -11.88 -27.09
N GLN A 253 -4.14 -10.74 -27.42
CA GLN A 253 -4.97 -9.97 -26.48
C GLN A 253 -6.26 -10.69 -26.12
N GLN A 254 -6.92 -11.33 -27.09
CA GLN A 254 -8.13 -12.11 -26.84
C GLN A 254 -7.86 -13.28 -25.89
N GLN A 255 -6.74 -14.00 -26.06
CA GLN A 255 -6.35 -15.08 -25.15
C GLN A 255 -6.10 -14.56 -23.72
N GLN A 256 -5.31 -13.48 -23.59
CA GLN A 256 -5.01 -12.87 -22.29
C GLN A 256 -6.28 -12.40 -21.57
N TRP A 257 -7.21 -11.77 -22.29
CA TRP A 257 -8.46 -11.29 -21.71
C TRP A 257 -9.44 -12.41 -21.40
N ASN A 258 -9.49 -13.48 -22.19
CA ASN A 258 -10.26 -14.67 -21.87
C ASN A 258 -9.79 -15.33 -20.56
N GLU A 259 -8.47 -15.40 -20.34
CA GLU A 259 -7.91 -15.89 -19.07
C GLU A 259 -8.28 -14.98 -17.90
N ARG A 260 -8.14 -13.65 -18.05
CA ARG A 260 -8.52 -12.68 -17.02
C ARG A 260 -10.00 -12.75 -16.65
N ILE A 261 -10.87 -12.87 -17.65
CA ILE A 261 -12.32 -13.00 -17.45
C ILE A 261 -12.68 -14.35 -16.81
N ALA A 262 -11.97 -15.43 -17.15
CA ALA A 262 -12.19 -16.74 -16.53
C ALA A 262 -11.74 -16.80 -15.06
N GLN A 263 -10.68 -16.04 -14.71
CA GLN A 263 -10.20 -15.91 -13.33
C GLN A 263 -11.01 -14.91 -12.50
N ALA A 264 -11.57 -13.88 -13.14
CA ALA A 264 -12.53 -13.00 -12.51
C ALA A 264 -13.78 -13.81 -12.21
N GLU A 265 -14.07 -14.06 -10.93
CA GLU A 265 -15.34 -14.65 -10.51
C GLU A 265 -16.47 -13.63 -10.79
N LEU A 266 -16.88 -13.49 -12.06
CA LEU A 266 -17.84 -12.47 -12.54
C LEU A 266 -19.19 -12.47 -11.80
N ALA A 267 -19.51 -13.59 -11.14
CA ALA A 267 -20.71 -13.77 -10.33
C ALA A 267 -20.56 -13.26 -8.88
N LYS A 268 -19.33 -12.95 -8.43
CA LYS A 268 -19.08 -12.23 -7.18
C LYS A 268 -18.93 -10.75 -7.52
N ASP A 269 -19.58 -9.91 -6.72
CA ASP A 269 -19.73 -8.46 -6.95
C ASP A 269 -18.44 -7.62 -6.89
N GLU A 270 -17.29 -8.28 -6.86
CA GLU A 270 -15.99 -7.67 -6.64
C GLU A 270 -15.00 -8.15 -7.70
N GLY A 271 -14.48 -7.21 -8.47
CA GLY A 271 -13.44 -7.48 -9.46
C GLY A 271 -13.29 -6.35 -10.47
N MET A 272 -12.05 -6.04 -10.81
CA MET A 272 -11.69 -4.93 -11.73
C MET A 272 -12.43 -5.00 -13.07
N VAL A 273 -12.61 -6.21 -13.62
CA VAL A 273 -13.33 -6.41 -14.89
C VAL A 273 -14.82 -6.12 -14.73
N VAL A 274 -15.42 -6.51 -13.60
CA VAL A 274 -16.84 -6.28 -13.31
C VAL A 274 -17.12 -4.79 -13.12
N GLU A 275 -16.24 -4.07 -12.40
CA GLU A 275 -16.34 -2.62 -12.20
C GLU A 275 -16.23 -1.85 -13.51
N MET A 276 -15.24 -2.19 -14.35
CA MET A 276 -15.06 -1.56 -15.66
C MET A 276 -16.29 -1.73 -16.57
N LEU A 277 -16.87 -2.93 -16.63
CA LEU A 277 -18.07 -3.19 -17.43
C LEU A 277 -19.29 -2.40 -16.91
N ARG A 278 -19.43 -2.28 -15.58
CA ARG A 278 -20.48 -1.46 -14.96
C ARG A 278 -20.29 0.02 -15.27
N ASP A 279 -19.05 0.51 -15.26
CA ASP A 279 -18.75 1.90 -15.57
C ASP A 279 -19.04 2.23 -17.04
N TRP A 280 -18.72 1.33 -17.98
CA TRP A 280 -19.12 1.48 -19.38
C TRP A 280 -20.64 1.54 -19.55
N LEU A 281 -21.38 0.71 -18.82
CA LEU A 281 -22.85 0.71 -18.88
C LEU A 281 -23.45 2.00 -18.30
N LYS A 282 -22.84 2.55 -17.25
CA LYS A 282 -23.25 3.83 -16.64
C LYS A 282 -22.93 5.02 -17.54
N ALA A 283 -21.74 5.03 -18.14
CA ALA A 283 -21.27 6.07 -19.04
C ALA A 283 -22.00 6.07 -20.38
N GLY A 284 -22.70 4.99 -20.73
CA GLY A 284 -23.41 4.86 -22.00
C GLY A 284 -22.50 4.44 -23.15
N GLU A 285 -21.36 3.80 -22.84
CA GLU A 285 -20.38 3.28 -23.80
C GLU A 285 -20.90 1.98 -24.45
N PHE A 286 -22.07 2.08 -25.09
CA PHE A 286 -22.81 0.93 -25.61
C PHE A 286 -22.09 0.25 -26.78
N GLU A 287 -21.28 0.97 -27.55
CA GLU A 287 -20.49 0.43 -28.64
C GLU A 287 -19.39 -0.53 -28.13
N LEU A 288 -18.65 -0.11 -27.10
CA LEU A 288 -17.64 -0.93 -26.43
C LEU A 288 -18.24 -2.16 -25.76
N LEU A 289 -19.40 -2.00 -25.12
CA LEU A 289 -20.13 -3.11 -24.51
C LEU A 289 -20.67 -4.10 -25.54
N ALA A 290 -21.23 -3.62 -26.65
CA ALA A 290 -21.70 -4.48 -27.73
C ALA A 290 -20.53 -5.28 -28.31
N LYS A 291 -19.40 -4.61 -28.59
CA LYS A 291 -18.19 -5.28 -29.07
C LYS A 291 -17.66 -6.31 -28.09
N ALA A 292 -17.65 -6.00 -26.80
CA ALA A 292 -17.24 -6.95 -25.76
C ALA A 292 -18.13 -8.20 -25.74
N ILE A 293 -19.45 -8.06 -25.91
CA ILE A 293 -20.37 -9.21 -26.01
C ILE A 293 -20.08 -10.06 -27.24
N PHE A 294 -19.80 -9.46 -28.40
CA PHE A 294 -19.42 -10.23 -29.60
C PHE A 294 -18.09 -10.97 -29.44
N VAL A 295 -17.10 -10.36 -28.78
CA VAL A 295 -15.75 -10.93 -28.61
C VAL A 295 -15.68 -11.99 -27.51
N PHE A 296 -16.38 -11.80 -26.39
CA PHE A 296 -16.29 -12.64 -25.19
C PHE A 296 -17.55 -13.47 -24.89
N GLY A 297 -18.63 -13.25 -25.63
CA GLY A 297 -19.89 -13.98 -25.52
C GLY A 297 -20.71 -13.65 -24.26
N ASP A 298 -21.73 -14.49 -24.02
CA ASP A 298 -22.74 -14.28 -22.97
C ASP A 298 -22.20 -14.29 -21.53
N ARG A 299 -20.93 -14.67 -21.32
CA ARG A 299 -20.30 -14.67 -19.99
C ARG A 299 -20.28 -13.29 -19.35
N LEU A 300 -20.19 -12.23 -20.15
CA LEU A 300 -20.22 -10.85 -19.65
C LEU A 300 -21.58 -10.45 -19.06
N SER A 301 -22.66 -11.12 -19.45
CA SER A 301 -23.99 -10.87 -18.87
C SER A 301 -24.04 -11.13 -17.36
N LEU A 302 -23.17 -12.03 -16.86
CA LEU A 302 -23.04 -12.37 -15.45
C LEU A 302 -22.44 -11.23 -14.61
N ALA A 303 -21.66 -10.32 -15.23
CA ALA A 303 -21.07 -9.17 -14.54
C ALA A 303 -22.12 -8.11 -14.13
N PHE A 304 -23.30 -8.16 -14.77
CA PHE A 304 -24.37 -7.21 -14.53
C PHE A 304 -25.41 -7.81 -13.57
N THR A 305 -25.31 -7.50 -12.28
CA THR A 305 -26.29 -7.93 -11.25
C THR A 305 -27.71 -7.56 -11.62
N SER A 306 -28.69 -8.33 -11.15
CA SER A 306 -30.13 -8.05 -11.29
C SER A 306 -30.60 -6.77 -10.56
N ASP A 307 -29.67 -5.95 -10.04
CA ASP A 307 -29.99 -4.70 -9.35
C ASP A 307 -30.71 -3.69 -10.25
N GLY A 308 -31.72 -3.03 -9.66
CA GLY A 308 -32.59 -2.07 -10.34
C GLY A 308 -31.89 -0.78 -10.79
N GLU A 309 -30.70 -0.47 -10.26
CA GLU A 309 -29.98 0.78 -10.57
C GLU A 309 -29.49 0.86 -12.01
N LEU A 310 -29.04 -0.26 -12.57
CA LEU A 310 -28.62 -0.34 -13.96
C LEU A 310 -29.78 -0.73 -14.88
N ALA A 311 -30.99 -0.97 -14.36
CA ALA A 311 -32.10 -1.50 -15.14
C ALA A 311 -32.46 -0.59 -16.32
N VAL A 312 -32.48 0.73 -16.13
CA VAL A 312 -32.76 1.70 -17.22
C VAL A 312 -31.67 1.63 -18.29
N ARG A 313 -30.40 1.70 -17.90
CA ARG A 313 -29.25 1.61 -18.83
C ARG A 313 -29.15 0.24 -19.51
N LYS A 314 -29.54 -0.84 -18.85
CA LYS A 314 -29.65 -2.19 -19.44
C LYS A 314 -30.73 -2.26 -20.49
N VAL A 315 -31.88 -1.62 -20.26
CA VAL A 315 -32.96 -1.54 -21.25
C VAL A 315 -32.53 -0.72 -22.46
N GLU A 316 -31.85 0.42 -22.24
CA GLU A 316 -31.27 1.23 -23.31
C GLU A 316 -30.22 0.45 -24.11
N PHE A 317 -29.30 -0.23 -23.42
CA PHE A 317 -28.28 -1.07 -24.04
C PHE A 317 -28.88 -2.26 -24.80
N ALA A 318 -29.90 -2.92 -24.25
CA ALA A 318 -30.64 -3.97 -24.95
C ALA A 318 -31.41 -3.43 -26.17
N GLY A 319 -31.87 -2.19 -26.12
CA GLY A 319 -32.41 -1.47 -27.28
C GLY A 319 -31.35 -1.25 -28.35
N TYR A 320 -30.17 -0.78 -27.96
CA TYR A 320 -29.02 -0.57 -28.84
C TYR A 320 -28.57 -1.87 -29.52
N LEU A 321 -28.41 -2.97 -28.77
CA LEU A 321 -28.01 -4.28 -29.29
C LEU A 321 -28.96 -4.82 -30.38
N LYS A 322 -30.25 -4.47 -30.35
CA LYS A 322 -31.22 -4.89 -31.39
C LYS A 322 -31.00 -4.18 -32.73
N THR A 323 -30.30 -3.05 -32.72
CA THR A 323 -30.15 -2.16 -33.88
C THR A 323 -28.74 -2.12 -34.46
N VAL A 324 -27.77 -2.70 -33.76
CA VAL A 324 -26.35 -2.67 -34.13
C VAL A 324 -26.01 -3.77 -35.13
N ASP A 325 -25.29 -3.40 -36.19
CA ASP A 325 -24.60 -4.33 -37.08
C ASP A 325 -23.17 -4.55 -36.56
N GLU A 326 -22.75 -5.81 -36.45
CA GLU A 326 -21.41 -6.20 -35.99
C GLU A 326 -20.31 -5.57 -36.86
N LYS A 327 -20.58 -5.38 -38.15
CA LYS A 327 -19.64 -4.77 -39.11
C LYS A 327 -19.50 -3.26 -38.96
N ALA A 328 -20.42 -2.62 -38.24
CA ALA A 328 -20.41 -1.18 -37.99
C ALA A 328 -19.71 -0.80 -36.67
N LEU A 329 -19.35 -1.80 -35.85
CA LEU A 329 -18.60 -1.59 -34.60
C LEU A 329 -17.11 -1.34 -34.87
N ILE A 330 -16.44 -0.72 -33.90
CA ILE A 330 -14.98 -0.60 -33.88
C ILE A 330 -14.24 -1.91 -34.19
N SER A 331 -13.06 -1.78 -34.78
CA SER A 331 -12.17 -2.91 -35.10
C SER A 331 -11.71 -3.64 -33.84
N ASP A 332 -11.39 -4.94 -33.95
CA ASP A 332 -10.92 -5.73 -32.80
C ASP A 332 -9.64 -5.16 -32.19
N ALA A 333 -8.72 -4.68 -33.04
CA ALA A 333 -7.46 -4.10 -32.59
C ALA A 333 -7.67 -2.80 -31.81
N GLU A 334 -8.58 -1.93 -32.26
CA GLU A 334 -8.96 -0.71 -31.57
C GLU A 334 -9.71 -1.00 -30.26
N PHE A 335 -10.63 -1.97 -30.30
CA PHE A 335 -11.32 -2.47 -29.10
C PHE A 335 -10.34 -2.93 -28.02
N PHE A 336 -9.35 -3.77 -28.35
CA PHE A 336 -8.38 -4.25 -27.36
C PHE A 336 -7.45 -3.15 -26.85
N ARG A 337 -7.12 -2.13 -27.66
CA ARG A 337 -6.36 -0.96 -27.20
C ARG A 337 -7.16 -0.16 -26.17
N LEU A 338 -8.43 0.14 -26.47
CA LEU A 338 -9.33 0.84 -25.54
C LEU A 338 -9.60 0.01 -24.28
N LEU A 339 -9.86 -1.29 -24.41
CA LEU A 339 -10.06 -2.20 -23.28
C LEU A 339 -8.86 -2.18 -22.32
N ASN A 340 -7.64 -2.23 -22.83
CA ASN A 340 -6.43 -2.14 -22.02
C ASN A 340 -6.26 -0.76 -21.37
N GLN A 341 -6.52 0.32 -22.09
CA GLN A 341 -6.44 1.68 -21.56
C GLN A 341 -7.43 1.90 -20.42
N HIS A 342 -8.68 1.46 -20.59
CA HIS A 342 -9.72 1.57 -19.58
C HIS A 342 -9.40 0.71 -18.35
N ALA A 343 -8.91 -0.52 -18.55
CA ALA A 343 -8.47 -1.39 -17.46
C ALA A 343 -7.30 -0.79 -16.65
N ILE A 344 -6.31 -0.20 -17.32
CA ILE A 344 -5.21 0.49 -16.64
C ILE A 344 -5.74 1.71 -15.87
N SER A 345 -6.64 2.49 -16.48
CA SER A 345 -7.20 3.67 -15.82
C SER A 345 -8.02 3.33 -14.56
N SER A 346 -8.80 2.24 -14.57
CA SER A 346 -9.57 1.83 -13.40
C SER A 346 -8.67 1.33 -12.27
N THR A 347 -7.59 0.59 -12.61
CA THR A 347 -6.61 0.13 -11.62
C THR A 347 -5.83 1.27 -10.98
N LEU A 348 -5.38 2.26 -11.77
CA LEU A 348 -4.63 3.41 -11.28
C LEU A 348 -5.48 4.32 -10.40
N MET A 349 -6.75 4.54 -10.75
CA MET A 349 -7.68 5.34 -9.95
C MET A 349 -7.99 4.68 -8.60
N ALA A 350 -8.23 3.36 -8.59
CA ALA A 350 -8.50 2.62 -7.34
C ALA A 350 -7.28 2.59 -6.40
N GLN A 351 -6.06 2.49 -6.95
CA GLN A 351 -4.82 2.50 -6.17
C GLN A 351 -4.45 3.90 -5.67
N ALA A 352 -4.58 4.92 -6.53
CA ALA A 352 -4.27 6.31 -6.18
C ALA A 352 -5.16 6.83 -5.04
N ASP A 353 -6.46 6.54 -5.06
CA ASP A 353 -7.37 6.93 -3.98
C ASP A 353 -6.94 6.29 -2.64
N ALA A 354 -6.69 4.98 -2.63
CA ALA A 354 -6.30 4.26 -1.41
C ALA A 354 -4.93 4.70 -0.87
N GLU A 355 -4.02 5.18 -1.74
CA GLU A 355 -2.72 5.75 -1.36
C GLU A 355 -2.84 7.18 -0.82
N VAL A 356 -3.68 8.02 -1.43
CA VAL A 356 -3.97 9.39 -0.94
C VAL A 356 -4.56 9.31 0.47
N TYR A 357 -5.55 8.45 0.71
CA TYR A 357 -6.15 8.33 2.05
C TYR A 357 -5.20 7.71 3.08
N ARG A 358 -4.26 6.85 2.66
CA ARG A 358 -3.15 6.38 3.52
C ARG A 358 -2.15 7.49 3.83
N SER A 359 -1.82 8.34 2.86
CA SER A 359 -0.90 9.47 3.08
C SER A 359 -1.49 10.49 4.06
N LEU A 360 -2.82 10.67 4.07
CA LEU A 360 -3.49 11.53 5.06
C LEU A 360 -3.26 11.05 6.51
N ARG A 361 -3.14 9.73 6.74
CA ARG A 361 -2.78 9.20 8.06
C ARG A 361 -1.38 9.63 8.46
N GLU A 362 -0.43 9.50 7.55
CA GLU A 362 0.98 9.84 7.79
C GLU A 362 1.18 11.35 8.01
N GLU A 363 0.39 12.17 7.31
CA GLU A 363 0.50 13.63 7.32
C GLU A 363 -0.29 14.31 8.47
N PHE A 364 -1.50 13.83 8.78
CA PHE A 364 -2.40 14.50 9.75
C PHE A 364 -2.63 13.72 11.05
N GLY A 365 -2.43 12.40 11.03
CA GLY A 365 -2.83 11.51 12.13
C GLY A 365 -4.34 11.50 12.42
N SER A 366 -4.79 10.67 13.35
CA SER A 366 -6.23 10.52 13.66
C SER A 366 -6.88 11.81 14.20
N ASN A 367 -6.12 12.63 14.95
CA ASN A 367 -6.59 13.92 15.46
C ASN A 367 -6.79 14.94 14.34
N GLY A 368 -5.83 15.05 13.42
CA GLY A 368 -5.93 15.99 12.30
C GLY A 368 -7.07 15.62 11.36
N VAL A 369 -7.27 14.32 11.10
CA VAL A 369 -8.42 13.83 10.33
C VAL A 369 -9.75 14.13 11.02
N ALA A 370 -9.86 13.91 12.34
CA ALA A 370 -11.08 14.23 13.09
C ALA A 370 -11.41 15.74 13.05
N HIS A 371 -10.40 16.60 13.23
CA HIS A 371 -10.57 18.04 13.12
C HIS A 371 -10.96 18.47 11.69
N LEU A 372 -10.36 17.86 10.67
CA LEU A 372 -10.71 18.13 9.29
C LEU A 372 -12.17 17.76 9.02
N ILE A 373 -12.62 16.58 9.46
CA ILE A 373 -14.02 16.15 9.36
C ILE A 373 -14.96 17.16 10.03
N GLU A 374 -14.60 17.67 11.22
CA GLU A 374 -15.39 18.67 11.94
C GLU A 374 -15.49 20.01 11.20
N SER A 375 -14.43 20.41 10.50
CA SER A 375 -14.38 21.67 9.75
C SER A 375 -15.15 21.66 8.42
N LEU A 376 -15.57 20.48 7.95
CA LEU A 376 -16.28 20.30 6.69
C LEU A 376 -17.80 20.31 6.87
N SER A 377 -18.52 20.52 5.76
CA SER A 377 -19.96 20.27 5.74
C SER A 377 -20.25 18.81 6.13
N PRO A 378 -21.39 18.51 6.77
CA PRO A 378 -21.70 17.15 7.26
C PRO A 378 -21.52 16.05 6.21
N ARG A 379 -21.96 16.31 4.97
CA ARG A 379 -21.85 15.35 3.86
C ARG A 379 -20.39 15.07 3.49
N HIS A 380 -19.57 16.10 3.29
CA HIS A 380 -18.17 15.92 2.94
C HIS A 380 -17.34 15.35 4.10
N GLY A 381 -17.65 15.73 5.35
CA GLY A 381 -17.06 15.09 6.53
C GLY A 381 -17.41 13.61 6.63
N ALA A 382 -18.65 13.23 6.31
CA ALA A 382 -19.09 11.84 6.24
C ALA A 382 -18.40 11.04 5.13
N LEU A 383 -18.28 11.62 3.93
CA LEU A 383 -17.56 11.00 2.82
C LEU A 383 -16.08 10.81 3.14
N LEU A 384 -15.43 11.83 3.72
CA LEU A 384 -14.05 11.74 4.17
C LEU A 384 -13.90 10.60 5.19
N PHE A 385 -14.75 10.55 6.22
CA PHE A 385 -14.75 9.46 7.19
C PHE A 385 -14.95 8.08 6.55
N GLY A 386 -15.85 7.96 5.57
CA GLY A 386 -16.09 6.73 4.83
C GLY A 386 -14.89 6.24 4.02
N HIS A 387 -14.03 7.16 3.57
CA HIS A 387 -12.80 6.84 2.83
C HIS A 387 -11.56 6.68 3.73
N VAL A 388 -11.63 7.06 5.00
CA VAL A 388 -10.56 6.76 5.97
C VAL A 388 -10.43 5.23 6.09
N PRO A 389 -9.21 4.67 6.05
CA PRO A 389 -8.99 3.24 6.25
C PRO A 389 -9.61 2.74 7.57
N THR A 390 -10.19 1.53 7.57
CA THR A 390 -10.93 0.97 8.72
C THR A 390 -10.11 0.93 10.01
N ASP A 391 -8.80 0.72 9.91
CA ASP A 391 -7.84 0.77 11.02
C ASP A 391 -7.82 2.13 11.72
N CYS A 392 -7.98 3.21 10.95
CA CYS A 392 -7.97 4.58 11.45
C CYS A 392 -9.38 5.08 11.82
N GLN A 393 -10.44 4.58 11.17
CA GLN A 393 -11.82 4.95 11.50
C GLN A 393 -12.13 4.74 12.99
N GLN A 394 -11.61 3.65 13.56
CA GLN A 394 -11.76 3.30 14.98
C GLN A 394 -11.17 4.33 15.95
N ASP A 395 -10.09 5.00 15.55
CA ASP A 395 -9.43 6.01 16.37
C ASP A 395 -10.07 7.39 16.13
N VAL A 396 -10.30 7.75 14.86
CA VAL A 396 -10.95 9.00 14.45
C VAL A 396 -12.31 9.15 15.12
N VAL A 397 -13.13 8.09 15.13
CA VAL A 397 -14.49 8.15 15.71
C VAL A 397 -14.50 8.44 17.21
N ARG A 398 -13.48 7.97 17.95
CA ARG A 398 -13.35 8.19 19.39
C ARG A 398 -13.03 9.65 19.70
N ILE A 399 -12.31 10.31 18.79
CA ILE A 399 -11.95 11.73 18.89
C ILE A 399 -13.14 12.62 18.53
N MET A 400 -13.97 12.20 17.56
CA MET A 400 -15.14 12.99 17.13
C MET A 400 -16.13 13.26 18.27
N PRO A 401 -16.66 14.49 18.42
CA PRO A 401 -17.71 14.81 19.37
C PRO A 401 -19.01 14.02 19.13
N PRO A 402 -19.81 13.72 20.18
CA PRO A 402 -21.05 12.93 20.04
C PRO A 402 -22.02 13.48 18.98
N GLU A 403 -22.28 14.79 18.99
CA GLU A 403 -23.16 15.43 18.01
C GLU A 403 -22.68 15.27 16.57
N LEU A 404 -21.35 15.34 16.36
CA LEU A 404 -20.75 15.16 15.05
C LEU A 404 -20.93 13.72 14.56
N ARG A 405 -20.82 12.72 15.46
CA ARG A 405 -21.07 11.31 15.11
C ARG A 405 -22.49 11.10 14.59
N VAL A 406 -23.49 11.70 15.23
CA VAL A 406 -24.90 11.62 14.79
C VAL A 406 -25.10 12.28 13.44
N ARG A 407 -24.50 13.46 13.22
CA ARG A 407 -24.57 14.17 11.93
C ARG A 407 -23.96 13.32 10.81
N ILE A 408 -22.74 12.82 11.00
CA ILE A 408 -22.06 11.98 10.00
C ILE A 408 -22.83 10.68 9.74
N ALA A 409 -23.35 10.03 10.79
CA ALA A 409 -24.15 8.83 10.62
C ALA A 409 -25.41 9.09 9.78
N ASN A 410 -26.10 10.21 9.99
CA ASN A 410 -27.27 10.57 9.18
C ASN A 410 -26.92 10.74 7.69
N GLU A 411 -25.77 11.36 7.38
CA GLU A 411 -25.31 11.57 6.02
C GLU A 411 -24.88 10.26 5.34
N LEU A 412 -24.17 9.38 6.06
CA LEU A 412 -23.79 8.05 5.57
C LEU A 412 -25.00 7.15 5.33
N LEU A 413 -26.01 7.21 6.20
CA LEU A 413 -27.27 6.48 6.01
C LEU A 413 -28.03 6.97 4.77
N THR A 414 -27.78 8.18 4.28
CA THR A 414 -28.56 8.69 3.15
C THR A 414 -28.15 8.06 1.82
N SER A 415 -26.86 7.79 1.59
CA SER A 415 -26.39 7.09 0.39
C SER A 415 -24.99 6.50 0.59
N ASN A 416 -24.76 5.31 0.05
CA ASN A 416 -23.45 4.67 -0.07
C ASN A 416 -22.71 5.05 -1.38
N ARG A 417 -23.14 6.11 -2.06
CA ARG A 417 -22.55 6.61 -3.30
C ARG A 417 -21.90 7.96 -3.12
N ILE A 418 -20.82 8.18 -3.85
CA ILE A 418 -20.13 9.46 -3.99
C ILE A 418 -20.16 9.92 -5.45
N SER A 419 -20.65 11.14 -5.67
CA SER A 419 -20.70 11.79 -6.98
C SER A 419 -19.34 12.33 -7.40
N LYS A 420 -19.15 12.57 -8.70
CA LYS A 420 -17.90 13.11 -9.23
C LYS A 420 -17.60 14.50 -8.65
N GLU A 421 -18.63 15.31 -8.46
CA GLU A 421 -18.50 16.66 -7.88
C GLU A 421 -18.05 16.59 -6.42
N GLU A 422 -18.63 15.70 -5.62
CA GLU A 422 -18.21 15.47 -4.22
C GLU A 422 -16.77 14.95 -4.14
N THR A 423 -16.37 14.05 -5.05
CA THR A 423 -14.99 13.55 -5.12
C THR A 423 -14.00 14.68 -5.43
N VAL A 424 -14.28 15.50 -6.45
CA VAL A 424 -13.40 16.63 -6.82
C VAL A 424 -13.26 17.61 -5.66
N HIS A 425 -14.38 17.96 -5.01
CA HIS A 425 -14.33 18.88 -3.87
C HIS A 425 -13.56 18.28 -2.68
N LEU A 426 -13.71 16.99 -2.39
CA LEU A 426 -12.92 16.32 -1.36
C LEU A 426 -11.43 16.41 -1.67
N PHE A 427 -11.00 16.17 -2.91
CA PHE A 427 -9.58 16.33 -3.27
C PHE A 427 -9.08 17.76 -3.10
N GLU A 428 -9.86 18.76 -3.52
CA GLU A 428 -9.51 20.17 -3.32
C GLU A 428 -9.35 20.51 -1.83
N VAL A 429 -10.24 19.99 -0.97
CA VAL A 429 -10.17 20.13 0.49
C VAL A 429 -8.89 19.51 1.03
N LEU A 430 -8.57 18.28 0.62
CA LEU A 430 -7.39 17.55 1.08
C LEU A 430 -6.10 18.26 0.64
N ASP A 431 -6.04 18.74 -0.60
CA ASP A 431 -4.89 19.48 -1.11
C ASP A 431 -4.72 20.84 -0.43
N ALA A 432 -5.83 21.55 -0.14
CA ALA A 432 -5.81 22.79 0.63
C ALA A 432 -5.32 22.53 2.06
N ALA A 433 -5.82 21.48 2.71
CA ALA A 433 -5.40 21.08 4.06
C ALA A 433 -3.90 20.75 4.10
N ARG A 434 -3.39 19.98 3.12
CA ARG A 434 -1.96 19.63 3.01
C ARG A 434 -1.08 20.85 2.79
N ALA A 435 -1.55 21.80 1.99
CA ALA A 435 -0.84 23.04 1.70
C ALA A 435 -0.95 24.09 2.84
N GLY A 436 -1.67 23.80 3.93
CA GLY A 436 -1.94 24.75 5.01
C GLY A 436 -2.75 25.97 4.56
N LYS A 437 -3.53 25.83 3.48
CA LYS A 437 -4.38 26.87 2.90
C LYS A 437 -5.77 26.86 3.55
N PRO A 438 -6.53 27.97 3.51
CA PRO A 438 -7.93 27.95 3.92
C PRO A 438 -8.71 26.93 3.09
N LEU A 439 -9.62 26.21 3.74
CA LEU A 439 -10.43 25.19 3.07
C LEU A 439 -11.35 25.85 2.04
N PRO A 440 -11.54 25.23 0.86
CA PRO A 440 -12.48 25.74 -0.13
C PRO A 440 -13.89 25.78 0.45
N PRO A 441 -14.70 26.80 0.09
CA PRO A 441 -16.07 26.90 0.58
C PRO A 441 -16.87 25.67 0.12
N ALA A 442 -17.76 25.19 0.98
CA ALA A 442 -18.62 24.06 0.63
C ALA A 442 -19.46 24.40 -0.61
N PRO A 443 -19.60 23.47 -1.57
CA PRO A 443 -20.47 23.67 -2.72
C PRO A 443 -21.91 23.88 -2.23
N PRO A 444 -22.74 24.61 -3.01
CA PRO A 444 -24.13 24.82 -2.66
C PRO A 444 -24.82 23.48 -2.44
N ALA A 445 -25.70 23.40 -1.43
CA ALA A 445 -26.39 22.18 -1.05
C ALA A 445 -27.25 21.65 -2.21
N GLN A 446 -26.66 20.83 -3.05
CA GLN A 446 -27.37 19.94 -3.94
C GLN A 446 -27.78 18.75 -3.06
N GLY A 447 -29.06 18.40 -3.03
CA GLY A 447 -29.51 17.25 -2.25
C GLY A 447 -28.64 16.02 -2.55
N ILE A 448 -28.42 15.14 -1.57
CA ILE A 448 -27.55 13.98 -1.73
C ILE A 448 -28.07 13.15 -2.91
N LEU A 449 -27.25 13.10 -3.96
CA LEU A 449 -27.58 12.38 -5.19
C LEU A 449 -27.16 10.92 -4.99
N ASP A 450 -28.11 9.99 -5.07
CA ASP A 450 -27.82 8.56 -5.01
C ASP A 450 -27.25 8.05 -6.35
N ARG A 451 -26.15 8.67 -6.79
CA ARG A 451 -25.48 8.41 -8.06
C ARG A 451 -23.97 8.52 -7.90
N GLY A 452 -23.24 7.78 -8.71
CA GLY A 452 -21.77 7.80 -8.71
C GLY A 452 -21.16 6.50 -8.20
N ARG A 453 -19.93 6.57 -7.69
CA ARG A 453 -19.15 5.40 -7.26
C ARG A 453 -19.63 4.91 -5.90
N GLN A 454 -19.68 3.58 -5.70
CA GLN A 454 -19.98 3.02 -4.37
C GLN A 454 -18.75 3.16 -3.46
N PHE A 455 -18.98 3.46 -2.19
CA PHE A 455 -17.98 3.38 -1.15
C PHE A 455 -18.53 2.60 0.05
N ASP A 456 -17.65 2.16 0.95
CA ASP A 456 -18.01 1.32 2.09
C ASP A 456 -18.66 2.13 3.24
N ALA A 457 -19.85 2.68 2.97
CA ALA A 457 -20.63 3.38 3.97
C ALA A 457 -21.09 2.46 5.10
N ALA A 458 -21.35 1.18 4.80
CA ALA A 458 -21.80 0.19 5.77
C ALA A 458 -20.70 -0.16 6.79
N GLY A 459 -19.46 -0.35 6.32
CA GLY A 459 -18.29 -0.51 7.18
C GLY A 459 -18.05 0.70 8.06
N ALA A 460 -18.10 1.91 7.49
CA ALA A 460 -17.98 3.16 8.26
C ALA A 460 -19.07 3.30 9.34
N LEU A 461 -20.33 3.00 8.99
CA LEU A 461 -21.45 3.00 9.94
C LEU A 461 -21.30 1.93 11.04
N SER A 462 -20.76 0.77 10.70
CA SER A 462 -20.48 -0.31 11.66
C SER A 462 -19.49 0.09 12.75
N VAL A 463 -18.56 1.01 12.43
CA VAL A 463 -17.61 1.61 13.39
C VAL A 463 -18.24 2.77 14.16
N LEU A 464 -19.11 3.54 13.50
CA LEU A 464 -19.69 4.77 14.03
C LEU A 464 -20.86 4.56 15.00
N LEU A 465 -21.81 3.70 14.62
CA LEU A 465 -23.05 3.44 15.37
C LEU A 465 -22.83 2.95 16.82
N PRO A 466 -21.85 2.07 17.14
CA PRO A 466 -21.62 1.66 18.53
C PRO A 466 -21.38 2.83 19.50
N LEU A 467 -20.87 3.96 19.00
CA LEU A 467 -20.53 5.15 19.78
C LEU A 467 -21.63 6.21 19.83
N ILE A 468 -22.81 5.90 19.29
CA ILE A 468 -24.02 6.72 19.31
C ILE A 468 -25.02 6.07 20.28
N GLU A 469 -25.74 6.90 21.06
CA GLU A 469 -26.74 6.41 22.01
C GLU A 469 -27.87 5.63 21.33
N SER A 470 -28.44 4.64 22.04
CA SER A 470 -29.45 3.76 21.44
C SER A 470 -30.72 4.50 20.98
N SER A 471 -31.13 5.55 21.71
CA SER A 471 -32.26 6.41 21.34
C SER A 471 -32.02 7.14 20.02
N GLU A 472 -30.82 7.70 19.85
CA GLU A 472 -30.41 8.42 18.65
C GLU A 472 -30.24 7.49 17.45
N ARG A 473 -29.68 6.29 17.65
CA ARG A 473 -29.63 5.25 16.60
C ARG A 473 -31.02 4.88 16.10
N GLY A 474 -31.97 4.67 17.00
CA GLY A 474 -33.36 4.39 16.64
C GLY A 474 -33.96 5.53 15.81
N ALA A 475 -33.71 6.78 16.19
CA ALA A 475 -34.16 7.95 15.42
C ALA A 475 -33.49 8.05 14.03
N LEU A 476 -32.20 7.70 13.91
CA LEU A 476 -31.47 7.69 12.64
C LEU A 476 -32.05 6.65 11.67
N PHE A 477 -32.27 5.42 12.13
CA PHE A 477 -32.86 4.37 11.31
C PHE A 477 -34.33 4.64 10.97
N ALA A 478 -35.11 5.22 11.89
CA ALA A 478 -36.48 5.65 11.60
C ALA A 478 -36.53 6.73 10.51
N ARG A 479 -35.62 7.71 10.53
CA ARG A 479 -35.49 8.72 9.46
C ARG A 479 -35.07 8.07 8.14
N ALA A 480 -34.10 7.17 8.16
CA ALA A 480 -33.66 6.43 6.97
C ALA A 480 -34.79 5.61 6.33
N GLN A 481 -35.58 4.92 7.15
CA GLN A 481 -36.74 4.15 6.72
C GLN A 481 -37.84 5.06 6.14
N GLY A 482 -38.09 6.21 6.79
CA GLY A 482 -39.02 7.22 6.28
C GLY A 482 -38.62 7.79 4.92
N ARG A 483 -37.32 8.01 4.68
CA ARG A 483 -36.79 8.44 3.37
C ARG A 483 -36.93 7.36 2.29
N SER A 484 -36.86 6.09 2.68
CA SER A 484 -36.85 4.94 1.76
C SER A 484 -38.24 4.31 1.54
N GLY A 485 -39.33 5.04 1.87
CA GLY A 485 -40.69 4.56 1.67
C GLY A 485 -41.08 3.36 2.53
N GLY A 486 -40.42 3.14 3.67
CA GLY A 486 -40.70 2.03 4.58
C GLY A 486 -39.79 0.82 4.45
N THR A 487 -39.04 0.69 3.34
CA THR A 487 -38.13 -0.44 3.07
C THR A 487 -36.69 0.05 2.94
N LEU A 488 -35.79 -0.50 3.75
CA LEU A 488 -34.38 -0.12 3.70
C LEU A 488 -33.66 -0.71 2.48
N PRO A 489 -32.71 0.03 1.85
CA PRO A 489 -31.87 -0.50 0.78
C PRO A 489 -31.08 -1.75 1.18
N LEU A 490 -30.80 -2.64 0.23
CA LEU A 490 -30.11 -3.91 0.49
C LEU A 490 -28.72 -3.74 1.12
N TRP A 491 -27.97 -2.70 0.75
CA TRP A 491 -26.64 -2.43 1.30
C TRP A 491 -26.65 -2.18 2.81
N TYR A 492 -27.80 -1.83 3.40
CA TYR A 492 -27.90 -1.71 4.86
C TYR A 492 -27.60 -3.03 5.56
N GLN A 493 -27.83 -4.17 4.91
CA GLN A 493 -27.56 -5.49 5.49
C GLN A 493 -26.07 -5.74 5.75
N ASP A 494 -25.18 -4.90 5.21
CA ASP A 494 -23.74 -4.91 5.50
C ASP A 494 -23.36 -4.12 6.75
N ILE A 495 -24.32 -3.41 7.37
CA ILE A 495 -24.11 -2.72 8.64
C ILE A 495 -24.17 -3.73 9.78
N LEU A 496 -23.10 -3.80 10.57
CA LEU A 496 -23.02 -4.67 11.75
C LEU A 496 -22.33 -3.95 12.91
N TYR A 497 -23.04 -3.78 14.02
CA TYR A 497 -22.48 -3.31 15.30
C TYR A 497 -22.86 -4.23 16.45
N GLY A 498 -22.08 -4.18 17.53
CA GLY A 498 -22.19 -5.13 18.65
C GLY A 498 -23.60 -5.35 19.20
N ASP A 499 -24.37 -4.28 19.39
CA ASP A 499 -25.70 -4.37 20.00
C ASP A 499 -26.70 -5.17 19.17
N MET A 500 -26.49 -5.26 17.85
CA MET A 500 -27.30 -6.09 16.95
C MET A 500 -27.22 -7.57 17.36
N LEU A 501 -26.04 -8.06 17.71
CA LEU A 501 -25.85 -9.45 18.14
C LEU A 501 -26.47 -9.73 19.51
N LEU A 502 -26.56 -8.72 20.38
CA LEU A 502 -27.14 -8.86 21.72
C LEU A 502 -28.67 -8.88 21.72
N LYS A 503 -29.30 -8.43 20.64
CA LYS A 503 -30.75 -8.50 20.41
C LYS A 503 -31.21 -9.84 19.83
N LEU A 504 -30.28 -10.64 19.30
CA LEU A 504 -30.61 -11.97 18.80
C LEU A 504 -30.99 -12.90 19.95
N PRO A 505 -32.00 -13.77 19.78
CA PRO A 505 -32.27 -14.86 20.72
C PRO A 505 -31.04 -15.74 20.94
N ASP A 506 -30.82 -16.19 22.17
CA ASP A 506 -29.62 -16.95 22.56
C ASP A 506 -29.32 -18.16 21.66
N GLU A 507 -30.36 -18.88 21.23
CA GLU A 507 -30.21 -20.03 20.32
C GLU A 507 -29.72 -19.62 18.93
N LEU A 508 -30.25 -18.52 18.38
CA LEU A 508 -29.85 -17.99 17.08
C LEU A 508 -28.47 -17.35 17.14
N GLN A 509 -28.14 -16.69 18.25
CA GLN A 509 -26.80 -16.16 18.48
C GLN A 509 -25.77 -17.30 18.49
N ARG A 510 -26.05 -18.42 19.15
CA ARG A 510 -25.17 -19.60 19.14
C ARG A 510 -25.03 -20.21 17.76
N ASP A 511 -26.15 -20.44 17.05
CA ASP A 511 -26.16 -20.98 15.68
C ASP A 511 -25.32 -20.11 14.73
N LEU A 512 -25.47 -18.78 14.85
CA LEU A 512 -24.71 -17.80 14.07
C LEU A 512 -23.20 -17.88 14.34
N LEU A 513 -22.80 -18.01 15.60
CA LEU A 513 -21.38 -18.05 15.97
C LEU A 513 -20.68 -19.37 15.59
N LEU A 514 -21.42 -20.42 15.20
CA LEU A 514 -20.83 -21.64 14.65
C LEU A 514 -20.26 -21.42 13.24
N ASP A 515 -20.78 -20.44 12.50
CA ASP A 515 -20.34 -20.10 11.14
C ASP A 515 -19.14 -19.13 11.12
N VAL A 516 -18.63 -18.72 12.30
CA VAL A 516 -17.59 -17.68 12.43
C VAL A 516 -16.31 -18.28 13.02
N ASP A 517 -15.17 -17.96 12.42
CA ASP A 517 -13.87 -18.40 12.91
C ASP A 517 -13.54 -17.74 14.26
N VAL A 518 -13.03 -18.54 15.21
CA VAL A 518 -12.77 -18.06 16.58
C VAL A 518 -11.72 -16.95 16.59
N ARG A 519 -10.71 -17.00 15.71
CA ARG A 519 -9.68 -15.95 15.62
C ARG A 519 -10.27 -14.68 15.01
N GLY A 520 -11.13 -14.81 14.00
CA GLY A 520 -11.92 -13.70 13.45
C GLY A 520 -12.80 -13.03 14.52
N LEU A 521 -13.58 -13.82 15.26
CA LEU A 521 -14.45 -13.35 16.33
C LEU A 521 -13.67 -12.69 17.47
N ALA A 522 -12.53 -13.26 17.87
CA ALA A 522 -11.63 -12.65 18.85
C ALA A 522 -11.07 -11.32 18.36
N GLY A 523 -10.66 -11.24 17.08
CA GLY A 523 -10.23 -10.00 16.44
C GLY A 523 -11.32 -8.94 16.50
N TRP A 524 -12.54 -9.28 16.04
CA TRP A 524 -13.63 -8.32 15.95
C TRP A 524 -14.10 -7.85 17.32
N SER A 525 -14.25 -8.76 18.29
CA SER A 525 -14.62 -8.39 19.66
C SER A 525 -13.55 -7.55 20.37
N SER A 526 -12.26 -7.71 20.02
CA SER A 526 -11.17 -6.93 20.62
C SER A 526 -11.13 -5.45 20.23
N VAL A 527 -11.82 -5.06 19.15
CA VAL A 527 -11.88 -3.65 18.71
C VAL A 527 -13.16 -2.94 19.15
N GLN A 528 -14.11 -3.66 19.75
CA GLN A 528 -15.35 -3.11 20.28
C GLN A 528 -15.13 -2.33 21.60
N GLN A 529 -16.20 -1.72 22.12
CA GLN A 529 -16.15 -1.07 23.43
C GLN A 529 -15.95 -2.11 24.55
N PRO A 530 -15.08 -1.85 25.56
CA PRO A 530 -14.80 -2.81 26.62
C PRO A 530 -16.05 -3.30 27.37
N ALA A 531 -16.99 -2.39 27.68
CA ALA A 531 -18.23 -2.73 28.37
C ALA A 531 -19.10 -3.69 27.54
N TRP A 532 -19.20 -3.46 26.23
CA TRP A 532 -19.90 -4.36 25.33
C TRP A 532 -19.19 -5.71 25.22
N GLN A 533 -17.86 -5.70 25.07
CA GLN A 533 -17.04 -6.90 24.93
C GLN A 533 -17.20 -7.84 26.12
N GLU A 534 -17.16 -7.30 27.34
CA GLU A 534 -17.37 -8.08 28.56
C GLU A 534 -18.79 -8.66 28.62
N SER A 535 -19.82 -7.86 28.30
CA SER A 535 -21.20 -8.33 28.25
C SER A 535 -21.42 -9.42 27.21
N PHE A 536 -20.82 -9.27 26.02
CA PHE A 536 -20.91 -10.26 24.95
C PHE A 536 -20.23 -11.58 25.36
N ILE A 537 -18.98 -11.53 25.84
CA ILE A 537 -18.23 -12.74 26.20
C ILE A 537 -18.94 -13.49 27.32
N THR A 538 -19.45 -12.81 28.34
CA THR A 538 -20.12 -13.46 29.48
C THR A 538 -21.40 -14.21 29.12
N ARG A 539 -22.08 -13.84 28.02
CA ARG A 539 -23.26 -14.54 27.49
C ARG A 539 -22.92 -15.83 26.74
N LEU A 540 -21.67 -16.00 26.31
CA LEU A 540 -21.25 -17.17 25.53
C LEU A 540 -21.05 -18.39 26.43
N ALA A 541 -21.10 -19.58 25.83
CA ALA A 541 -20.76 -20.82 26.54
C ALA A 541 -19.31 -20.78 27.05
N PRO A 542 -18.99 -21.37 28.23
CA PRO A 542 -17.65 -21.30 28.83
C PRO A 542 -16.50 -21.74 27.90
N THR A 543 -16.76 -22.73 27.04
CA THR A 543 -15.80 -23.20 26.04
C THR A 543 -15.45 -22.10 25.02
N MET A 544 -16.46 -21.37 24.53
CA MET A 544 -16.28 -20.27 23.59
C MET A 544 -15.62 -19.06 24.27
N GLN A 545 -15.96 -18.77 25.54
CA GLN A 545 -15.28 -17.72 26.32
C GLN A 545 -13.77 -17.97 26.39
N ASN A 546 -13.39 -19.20 26.74
CA ASN A 546 -11.99 -19.59 26.84
C ASN A 546 -11.30 -19.55 25.47
N ALA A 547 -11.97 -20.01 24.42
CA ALA A 547 -11.43 -20.00 23.06
C ALA A 547 -11.19 -18.57 22.55
N ILE A 548 -12.13 -17.65 22.75
CA ILE A 548 -11.98 -16.23 22.38
C ILE A 548 -10.84 -15.60 23.18
N ARG A 549 -10.82 -15.75 24.51
CA ARG A 549 -9.77 -15.18 25.37
C ARG A 549 -8.37 -15.69 24.99
N ALA A 550 -8.24 -16.98 24.65
CA ALA A 550 -6.97 -17.55 24.19
C ALA A 550 -6.52 -16.99 22.83
N ASN A 551 -7.46 -16.57 21.99
CA ASN A 551 -7.20 -16.00 20.66
C ASN A 551 -7.20 -14.46 20.64
N MET A 552 -7.24 -13.79 21.80
CA MET A 552 -7.16 -12.31 21.89
C MET A 552 -5.74 -11.76 21.95
N SER A 553 -4.72 -12.61 21.94
CA SER A 553 -3.32 -12.20 21.81
C SER A 553 -2.94 -12.04 20.34
N PHE A 554 -2.60 -10.81 19.94
CA PHE A 554 -2.17 -10.48 18.58
C PHE A 554 -0.70 -10.06 18.58
N VAL A 555 0.06 -10.46 17.56
CA VAL A 555 1.48 -10.13 17.42
C VAL A 555 1.65 -8.64 17.10
N SER A 556 0.70 -8.05 16.37
CA SER A 556 0.68 -6.62 16.06
C SER A 556 -0.74 -6.07 15.95
N ARG A 557 -0.86 -4.75 15.99
CA ARG A 557 -2.12 -4.03 15.76
C ARG A 557 -2.69 -4.31 14.37
N ASP A 558 -1.85 -4.42 13.35
CA ASP A 558 -2.30 -4.75 11.98
C ASP A 558 -2.86 -6.17 11.88
N GLU A 559 -2.29 -7.12 12.62
CA GLU A 559 -2.83 -8.48 12.69
C GLU A 559 -4.20 -8.48 13.38
N GLN A 560 -4.33 -7.77 14.51
CA GLN A 560 -5.60 -7.60 15.22
C GLN A 560 -6.68 -7.05 14.30
N LEU A 561 -6.37 -6.00 13.54
CA LEU A 561 -7.31 -5.33 12.65
C LEU A 561 -7.68 -6.18 11.43
N ARG A 562 -6.73 -6.93 10.86
CA ARG A 562 -7.02 -7.92 9.81
C ARG A 562 -7.94 -9.03 10.32
N ALA A 563 -7.69 -9.55 11.52
CA ALA A 563 -8.57 -10.53 12.16
C ALA A 563 -9.95 -9.94 12.43
N ALA A 564 -10.02 -8.68 12.90
CA ALA A 564 -11.27 -7.97 13.15
C ALA A 564 -12.12 -7.80 11.89
N ARG A 565 -11.50 -7.38 10.77
CA ARG A 565 -12.20 -7.23 9.49
C ARG A 565 -12.72 -8.57 8.97
N ARG A 566 -11.92 -9.63 9.09
CA ARG A 566 -12.35 -10.99 8.74
C ARG A 566 -13.57 -11.41 9.58
N GLY A 567 -13.48 -11.27 10.90
CA GLY A 567 -14.57 -11.61 11.80
C GLY A 567 -15.84 -10.80 11.53
N GLN A 568 -15.72 -9.51 11.22
CA GLN A 568 -16.85 -8.68 10.82
C GLN A 568 -17.55 -9.22 9.57
N ASN A 569 -16.79 -9.54 8.51
CA ASN A 569 -17.34 -10.06 7.26
C ASN A 569 -18.04 -11.42 7.45
N GLU A 570 -17.44 -12.30 8.25
CA GLU A 570 -18.03 -13.60 8.60
C GLU A 570 -19.33 -13.43 9.40
N LEU A 571 -19.35 -12.52 10.38
CA LEU A 571 -20.56 -12.19 11.14
C LEU A 571 -21.66 -11.59 10.25
N ILE A 572 -21.31 -10.66 9.35
CA ILE A 572 -22.28 -10.08 8.39
C ILE A 572 -22.88 -11.19 7.53
N SER A 573 -22.04 -12.06 6.96
CA SER A 573 -22.50 -13.19 6.15
C SER A 573 -23.43 -14.12 6.94
N ALA A 574 -23.08 -14.41 8.18
CA ALA A 574 -23.89 -15.26 9.06
C ALA A 574 -25.23 -14.60 9.42
N VAL A 575 -25.26 -13.29 9.71
CA VAL A 575 -26.51 -12.52 9.92
C VAL A 575 -27.37 -12.54 8.66
N LYS A 576 -26.80 -12.23 7.49
CA LYS A 576 -27.49 -12.26 6.19
C LYS A 576 -28.14 -13.61 5.92
N LYS A 577 -27.43 -14.71 6.22
CA LYS A 577 -27.95 -16.08 6.10
C LYS A 577 -29.16 -16.33 7.01
N GLN A 578 -29.16 -15.82 8.24
CA GLN A 578 -30.30 -15.96 9.15
C GLN A 578 -31.50 -15.08 8.72
N VAL A 579 -31.24 -13.88 8.20
CA VAL A 579 -32.27 -13.00 7.62
C VAL A 579 -32.90 -13.65 6.38
N ALA A 580 -32.09 -14.20 5.46
CA ALA A 580 -32.58 -14.89 4.27
C ALA A 580 -33.41 -16.14 4.59
N ARG A 581 -33.15 -16.79 5.73
CA ARG A 581 -33.94 -17.92 6.26
C ARG A 581 -35.24 -17.49 6.95
N GLY A 582 -35.51 -16.19 7.06
CA GLY A 582 -36.67 -15.64 7.75
C GLY A 582 -36.67 -15.87 9.26
N LYS A 583 -35.52 -16.23 9.84
CA LYS A 583 -35.39 -16.45 11.30
C LYS A 583 -35.31 -15.15 12.08
N VAL A 584 -34.86 -14.07 11.44
CA VAL A 584 -34.76 -12.73 12.04
C VAL A 584 -35.04 -11.67 10.97
N SER A 585 -35.69 -10.57 11.33
CA SER A 585 -35.84 -9.39 10.46
C SER A 585 -34.69 -8.42 10.68
N PHE A 586 -34.04 -7.96 9.60
CA PHE A 586 -32.98 -6.95 9.71
C PHE A 586 -33.49 -5.65 10.37
N ALA A 587 -34.73 -5.24 10.09
CA ALA A 587 -35.35 -4.06 10.69
C ALA A 587 -35.53 -4.18 12.21
N GLU A 588 -35.79 -5.39 12.72
CA GLU A 588 -35.94 -5.66 14.15
C GLU A 588 -34.58 -5.67 14.88
N ILE A 589 -33.51 -6.07 14.18
CA ILE A 589 -32.16 -6.11 14.78
C ILE A 589 -31.61 -4.67 14.94
N ILE A 590 -31.88 -3.78 13.97
CA ILE A 590 -31.37 -2.40 14.01
C ILE A 590 -32.19 -1.48 14.93
N ALA A 591 -33.50 -1.69 15.06
CA ALA A 591 -34.40 -0.94 15.95
C ALA A 591 -34.16 -1.33 17.40
#